data_AF-A0A7C9DYC0-F1
#
_entry.id   AF-A0A7C9DYC0-F1
#
_cell.length_a   1.000
_cell.length_b   1.000
_cell.length_c   1.000
_cell.angle_alpha   90.00
_cell.angle_beta   90.00
_cell.angle_gamma   90.00
#
_symmetry.space_group_name_H-M   'P 1'
#
loop_
_entity.id
_entity.type
_entity.pdbx_description
1 polymer ?
#
loop_
_entity_poly.entity_id
_entity_poly.type
_entity_poly.pdbx_seq_one_letter_code
_entity_poly.pdbx_strand_id
1 'polypeptide(L)'
;MAAAYCAVVIIVSLSSPLISASDGVIAQNAQTNNNAEAPNNCSNSDNVLQCEIQEMKIKVARLERLLEATTLELDTKSFYIDRCESKVQEMSHIIQHLETVLSNLKGLPDVEEMITALETEMSKIVPELWSHVQKLEQAREVIERRTAELRKHTRNHRCSFFKFINNLPGGKYQRMTSAYMSKAVSQLRRSFSAIKKYHHQLQGLIRQEMERNELTAVLADEELIFFL
;
A
#
# COMPACT_ATOMS: atom_id res chain seq x y z
N MET A 1 -19.66 34.66 31.36
CA MET A 1 -18.48 34.60 30.46
C MET A 1 -17.25 33.92 31.09
N ALA A 2 -17.33 33.28 32.28
CA ALA A 2 -16.21 32.54 32.87
C ALA A 2 -16.19 31.03 32.55
N ALA A 3 -17.30 30.46 32.07
CA ALA A 3 -17.42 29.02 31.80
C ALA A 3 -16.87 28.56 30.44
N ALA A 4 -16.71 29.48 29.47
CA ALA A 4 -16.21 29.13 28.12
C ALA A 4 -14.68 29.00 28.05
N TYR A 5 -13.95 29.68 28.93
CA TYR A 5 -12.48 29.61 28.99
C TYR A 5 -11.97 28.30 29.59
N CYS A 6 -12.76 27.62 30.42
CA CYS A 6 -12.37 26.32 30.98
C CYS A 6 -12.41 25.19 29.93
N ALA A 7 -13.25 25.29 28.90
CA ALA A 7 -13.36 24.24 27.87
C ALA A 7 -12.16 24.20 26.91
N VAL A 8 -11.54 25.36 26.62
CA VAL A 8 -10.40 25.45 25.69
C VAL A 8 -9.11 24.92 26.33
N VAL A 9 -8.93 25.07 27.65
CA VAL A 9 -7.77 24.52 28.38
C VAL A 9 -7.84 22.99 28.50
N ILE A 10 -9.03 22.40 28.48
CA ILE A 10 -9.22 20.94 28.55
C ILE A 10 -8.92 20.27 27.20
N ILE A 11 -9.20 20.92 26.06
CA ILE A 11 -8.97 20.33 24.74
C ILE A 11 -7.48 20.33 24.34
N VAL A 12 -6.69 21.32 24.75
CA VAL A 12 -5.23 21.32 24.52
C VAL A 12 -4.51 20.26 25.39
N SER A 13 -5.15 19.79 26.46
CA SER A 13 -4.58 18.81 27.40
C SER A 13 -4.86 17.34 27.02
N LEU A 14 -5.69 17.06 26.00
CA LEU A 14 -6.13 15.70 25.66
C LEU A 14 -5.58 15.15 24.33
N SER A 15 -4.70 15.88 23.63
CA SER A 15 -4.06 15.41 22.40
C SER A 15 -2.55 15.15 22.52
N SER A 16 -2.05 14.90 23.73
CA SER A 16 -0.71 14.31 23.91
C SER A 16 -0.81 12.78 23.86
N PRO A 17 -0.17 12.10 22.90
CA PRO A 17 0.09 10.68 23.05
C PRO A 17 1.16 10.46 24.12
N LEU A 18 0.83 9.49 24.98
CA LEU A 18 1.69 8.83 25.95
C LEU A 18 3.15 8.69 25.48
N ILE A 19 4.04 9.25 26.29
CA ILE A 19 5.13 8.54 26.99
C ILE A 19 5.27 7.06 26.56
N SER A 20 6.37 6.76 25.86
CA SER A 20 7.14 5.55 26.18
C SER A 20 8.38 6.01 26.94
N ALA A 21 8.37 5.75 28.24
CA ALA A 21 9.55 5.82 29.06
C ALA A 21 10.52 4.72 28.62
N SER A 22 11.80 5.07 28.48
CA SER A 22 12.86 4.18 28.95
C SER A 22 13.95 5.01 29.57
N ASP A 23 13.98 4.91 30.89
CA ASP A 23 15.15 4.88 31.75
C ASP A 23 16.08 6.09 31.76
N GLY A 24 15.99 6.77 32.91
CA GLY A 24 17.04 7.60 33.40
C GLY A 24 18.35 6.82 33.50
N VAL A 25 19.40 7.43 32.99
CA VAL A 25 20.76 7.15 33.41
C VAL A 25 21.43 8.49 33.61
N ILE A 26 21.48 8.85 34.90
CA ILE A 26 22.71 9.24 35.60
C ILE A 26 23.57 10.32 34.93
N ALA A 27 23.72 11.42 35.68
CA ALA A 27 24.91 12.23 35.69
C ALA A 27 26.19 11.35 35.74
N GLN A 28 26.81 11.16 34.60
CA GLN A 28 28.20 10.74 34.41
C GLN A 28 28.66 11.56 33.21
N ASN A 29 29.47 12.60 33.36
CA ASN A 29 30.88 12.49 33.71
C ASN A 29 31.46 11.15 33.24
N ALA A 30 31.61 11.02 31.94
CA ALA A 30 32.48 10.04 31.32
C ALA A 30 33.24 10.74 30.19
N GLN A 31 34.54 10.90 30.42
CA GLN A 31 35.53 11.12 29.39
C GLN A 31 35.26 10.19 28.20
N THR A 32 35.00 10.78 27.03
CA THR A 32 35.36 10.17 25.76
C THR A 32 36.56 10.93 25.23
N ASN A 33 37.74 10.40 25.58
CA ASN A 33 38.97 10.60 24.83
C ASN A 33 38.67 10.37 23.35
N ASN A 34 38.82 11.42 22.55
CA ASN A 34 39.29 11.27 21.18
C ASN A 34 40.54 12.12 21.08
N ASN A 35 41.65 11.38 20.97
CA ASN A 35 43.02 11.83 20.81
C ASN A 35 43.13 12.98 19.80
N ALA A 36 43.54 14.13 20.31
CA ALA A 36 44.44 15.03 19.61
C ALA A 36 45.55 15.35 20.63
N GLU A 37 46.76 14.95 20.30
CA GLU A 37 47.97 15.07 21.13
C GLU A 37 48.10 16.45 21.80
N ALA A 38 48.26 16.44 23.12
CA ALA A 38 48.90 17.52 23.84
C ALA A 38 50.12 16.92 24.57
N PRO A 39 51.37 17.30 24.19
CA PRO A 39 52.52 16.95 25.00
C PRO A 39 52.54 17.89 26.22
N ASN A 40 52.38 17.30 27.39
CA ASN A 40 52.39 18.02 28.66
C ASN A 40 53.82 18.00 29.22
N ASN A 41 54.52 19.13 29.20
CA ASN A 41 55.62 19.39 30.14
C ASN A 41 55.93 20.90 30.26
N CYS A 42 55.16 21.63 31.09
CA CYS A 42 55.38 23.06 31.33
C CYS A 42 56.21 23.26 32.62
N SER A 43 57.55 23.15 32.50
CA SER A 43 58.48 23.24 33.65
C SER A 43 59.59 24.30 33.47
N ASN A 44 59.32 25.40 32.76
CA ASN A 44 60.20 26.58 32.67
C ASN A 44 59.41 27.85 32.33
N SER A 45 59.88 29.04 32.75
CA SER A 45 59.16 30.32 32.65
C SER A 45 58.72 30.69 31.22
N ASP A 46 59.51 30.34 30.20
CA ASP A 46 59.17 30.61 28.80
C ASP A 46 58.09 29.66 28.25
N ASN A 47 57.86 28.52 28.90
CA ASN A 47 56.83 27.56 28.53
C ASN A 47 55.46 27.89 29.14
N VAL A 48 55.40 28.73 30.20
CA VAL A 48 54.13 29.07 30.88
C VAL A 48 53.20 29.85 29.95
N LEU A 49 53.71 30.88 29.29
CA LEU A 49 52.94 31.68 28.33
C LEU A 49 52.45 30.84 27.15
N GLN A 50 53.28 29.89 26.69
CA GLN A 50 52.88 28.97 25.63
C GLN A 50 51.73 28.05 26.08
N CYS A 51 51.76 27.56 27.32
CA CYS A 51 50.71 26.73 27.87
C CYS A 51 49.40 27.52 28.08
N GLU A 52 49.47 28.76 28.57
CA GLU A 52 48.31 29.66 28.68
C GLU A 52 47.70 29.99 27.31
N ILE A 53 48.54 30.23 26.29
CA ILE A 53 48.10 30.44 24.91
C ILE A 53 47.38 29.21 24.36
N GLN A 54 47.89 28.00 24.60
CA GLN A 54 47.22 26.77 24.17
C GLN A 54 45.87 26.57 24.89
N GLU A 55 45.81 26.87 26.20
CA GLU A 55 44.56 26.81 26.96
C GLU A 55 43.52 27.79 26.40
N MET A 56 43.93 29.05 26.16
CA MET A 56 43.06 30.04 25.54
C MET A 56 42.59 29.61 24.15
N LYS A 57 43.46 29.01 23.35
CA LYS A 57 43.11 28.48 22.02
C LYS A 57 42.04 27.38 22.10
N ILE A 58 42.15 26.47 23.08
CA ILE A 58 41.13 25.43 23.31
C ILE A 58 39.81 26.07 23.76
N LYS A 59 39.85 27.08 24.63
CA LYS A 59 38.64 27.80 25.08
C LYS A 59 37.96 28.51 23.92
N VAL A 60 38.71 29.18 23.05
CA VAL A 60 38.19 29.82 21.82
C VAL A 60 37.53 28.78 20.92
N ALA A 61 38.21 27.67 20.62
CA ALA A 61 37.65 26.60 19.79
C ALA A 61 36.39 25.95 20.39
N ARG A 62 36.26 25.95 21.73
CA ARG A 62 35.04 25.49 22.40
C ARG A 62 33.91 26.49 22.26
N LEU A 63 34.18 27.78 22.44
CA LEU A 63 33.18 28.85 22.28
C LEU A 63 32.70 28.95 20.83
N GLU A 64 33.59 28.83 19.85
CA GLU A 64 33.25 28.80 18.43
C GLU A 64 32.28 27.66 18.11
N ARG A 65 32.54 26.45 18.63
CA ARG A 65 31.62 25.30 18.46
C ARG A 65 30.27 25.51 19.13
N LEU A 66 30.26 26.09 20.33
CA LEU A 66 29.00 26.38 21.02
C LEU A 66 28.20 27.43 20.25
N LEU A 67 28.86 28.47 19.76
CA LEU A 67 28.24 29.51 18.95
C LEU A 67 27.62 28.91 17.67
N GLU A 68 28.39 28.09 16.94
CA GLU A 68 27.92 27.40 15.72
C GLU A 68 26.69 26.52 16.02
N ALA A 69 26.77 25.70 17.08
CA ALA A 69 25.66 24.83 17.48
C ALA A 69 24.40 25.64 17.85
N THR A 70 24.54 26.73 18.62
CA THR A 70 23.41 27.59 18.98
C THR A 70 22.84 28.33 17.78
N THR A 71 23.68 28.71 16.81
CA THR A 71 23.24 29.38 15.58
C THR A 71 22.38 28.44 14.75
N LEU A 72 22.81 27.19 14.56
CA LEU A 72 22.02 26.18 13.87
C LEU A 72 20.71 25.88 14.61
N GLU A 73 20.73 25.80 15.94
CA GLU A 73 19.51 25.61 16.74
C GLU A 73 18.53 26.78 16.55
N LEU A 74 19.01 28.01 16.53
CA LEU A 74 18.20 29.20 16.26
C LEU A 74 17.61 29.18 14.85
N ASP A 75 18.39 28.80 13.84
CA ASP A 75 17.91 28.69 12.46
C ASP A 75 16.76 27.68 12.34
N THR A 76 16.91 26.51 12.98
CA THR A 76 15.83 25.51 13.00
C THR A 76 14.58 26.06 13.67
N LYS A 77 14.70 26.77 14.80
CA LYS A 77 13.57 27.40 15.49
C LYS A 77 12.93 28.52 14.68
N SER A 78 13.72 29.32 13.97
CA SER A 78 13.22 30.35 13.04
C SER A 78 12.32 29.72 11.98
N PHE A 79 12.77 28.64 11.36
CA PHE A 79 11.96 27.92 10.37
C PHE A 79 10.64 27.39 10.95
N TYR A 80 10.64 26.90 12.21
CA TYR A 80 9.40 26.50 12.88
C TYR A 80 8.46 27.68 13.15
N ILE A 81 9.00 28.85 13.52
CA ILE A 81 8.22 30.06 13.74
C ILE A 81 7.59 30.53 12.43
N ASP A 82 8.36 30.59 11.34
CA ASP A 82 7.86 31.00 10.02
C ASP A 82 6.71 30.11 9.55
N ARG A 83 6.84 28.79 9.80
CA ARG A 83 5.77 27.83 9.50
C ARG A 83 4.52 28.04 10.36
N CYS A 84 4.69 28.38 11.64
CA CYS A 84 3.57 28.71 12.51
C CYS A 84 2.89 30.02 12.08
N GLU A 85 3.66 31.04 11.71
CA GLU A 85 3.13 32.32 11.22
C GLU A 85 2.28 32.12 9.97
N SER A 86 2.76 31.33 8.99
CA SER A 86 2.01 31.01 7.78
C SER A 86 0.66 30.35 8.08
N LYS A 87 0.60 29.41 9.03
CA LYS A 87 -0.66 28.78 9.46
C LYS A 87 -1.59 29.76 10.17
N VAL A 88 -1.04 30.65 11.00
CA VAL A 88 -1.84 31.69 11.68
C VAL A 88 -2.44 32.65 10.67
N GLN A 89 -1.71 33.03 9.62
CA GLN A 89 -2.23 33.84 8.52
C GLN A 89 -3.35 33.12 7.76
N GLU A 90 -3.17 31.84 7.42
CA GLU A 90 -4.21 31.01 6.79
C GLU A 90 -5.49 30.95 7.63
N MET A 91 -5.36 30.66 8.93
CA MET A 91 -6.50 30.62 9.85
C MET A 91 -7.18 31.99 9.98
N SER A 92 -6.39 33.08 9.96
CA SER A 92 -6.94 34.44 10.00
C SER A 92 -7.80 34.74 8.76
N HIS A 93 -7.37 34.33 7.57
CA HIS A 93 -8.18 34.45 6.35
C HIS A 93 -9.48 33.65 6.43
N ILE A 94 -9.43 32.43 6.99
CA ILE A 94 -10.63 31.60 7.20
C ILE A 94 -11.59 32.29 8.16
N ILE A 95 -11.11 32.82 9.28
CA ILE A 95 -11.94 33.55 10.25
C ILE A 95 -12.61 34.74 9.57
N GLN A 96 -11.87 35.57 8.84
CA GLN A 96 -12.43 36.72 8.11
C GLN A 96 -13.50 36.31 7.08
N HIS A 97 -13.26 35.21 6.36
CA HIS A 97 -14.23 34.67 5.42
C HIS A 97 -15.52 34.23 6.14
N LEU A 98 -15.39 33.49 7.24
CA LEU A 98 -16.53 33.03 8.03
C LEU A 98 -17.30 34.21 8.66
N GLU A 99 -16.61 35.22 9.17
CA GLU A 99 -17.23 36.45 9.68
C GLU A 99 -18.02 37.19 8.59
N THR A 100 -17.50 37.22 7.37
CA THR A 100 -18.18 37.78 6.20
C THR A 100 -19.45 37.01 5.88
N VAL A 101 -19.36 35.67 5.84
CA VAL A 101 -20.52 34.79 5.59
C VAL A 101 -21.57 34.98 6.68
N LEU A 102 -21.18 34.98 7.96
CA LEU A 102 -22.10 35.20 9.07
C LEU A 102 -22.75 36.58 9.03
N SER A 103 -22.02 37.62 8.64
CA SER A 103 -22.57 38.98 8.50
C SER A 103 -23.59 39.07 7.37
N ASN A 104 -23.32 38.40 6.24
CA ASN A 104 -24.26 38.32 5.12
C ASN A 104 -25.53 37.54 5.49
N LEU A 105 -25.39 36.45 6.24
CA LEU A 105 -26.52 35.65 6.72
C LEU A 105 -27.35 36.38 7.77
N LYS A 106 -26.70 37.15 8.66
CA LYS A 106 -27.35 37.97 9.69
C LYS A 106 -28.18 39.13 9.11
N GLY A 107 -27.91 39.53 7.87
CA GLY A 107 -28.67 40.55 7.14
C GLY A 107 -29.99 40.07 6.55
N LEU A 108 -30.29 38.76 6.60
CA LEU A 108 -31.53 38.20 6.08
C LEU A 108 -32.53 37.98 7.23
N PRO A 109 -33.71 38.65 7.24
CA PRO A 109 -34.81 38.16 8.06
C PRO A 109 -35.26 36.82 7.46
N ASP A 110 -35.55 35.82 8.31
CA ASP A 110 -36.14 34.51 7.96
C ASP A 110 -35.24 33.24 7.97
N VAL A 111 -34.07 33.27 8.60
CA VAL A 111 -33.26 32.03 8.76
C VAL A 111 -33.94 31.02 9.70
N GLU A 112 -34.65 31.48 10.72
CA GLU A 112 -35.34 30.62 11.70
C GLU A 112 -36.56 29.89 11.07
N GLU A 113 -37.35 30.58 10.23
CA GLU A 113 -38.49 29.96 9.54
C GLU A 113 -38.01 28.99 8.46
N MET A 114 -36.92 29.30 7.76
CA MET A 114 -36.30 28.38 6.81
C MET A 114 -35.70 27.14 7.49
N ILE A 115 -35.08 27.30 8.67
CA ILE A 115 -34.57 26.19 9.48
C ILE A 115 -35.73 25.30 9.95
N THR A 116 -36.80 25.88 10.48
CA THR A 116 -37.95 25.09 10.95
C THR A 116 -38.69 24.41 9.78
N ALA A 117 -38.80 25.06 8.62
CA ALA A 117 -39.31 24.44 7.39
C ALA A 117 -38.41 23.27 6.92
N LEU A 118 -37.09 23.42 7.00
CA LEU A 118 -36.15 22.35 6.64
C LEU A 118 -36.21 21.18 7.64
N GLU A 119 -36.31 21.47 8.94
CA GLU A 119 -36.46 20.46 9.99
C GLU A 119 -37.77 19.66 9.82
N THR A 120 -38.87 20.32 9.47
CA THR A 120 -40.16 19.65 9.22
C THR A 120 -40.12 18.75 7.99
N GLU A 121 -39.43 19.14 6.92
CA GLU A 121 -39.23 18.27 5.75
C GLU A 121 -38.25 17.12 6.04
N MET A 122 -37.15 17.39 6.75
CA MET A 122 -36.18 16.37 7.16
C MET A 122 -36.82 15.31 8.07
N SER A 123 -37.75 15.71 8.95
CA SER A 123 -38.53 14.81 9.82
C SER A 123 -39.38 13.80 9.03
N LYS A 124 -39.81 14.13 7.81
CA LYS A 124 -40.55 13.21 6.93
C LYS A 124 -39.62 12.26 6.17
N ILE A 125 -38.49 12.77 5.69
CA ILE A 125 -37.58 12.02 4.82
C ILE A 125 -36.71 11.03 5.60
N VAL A 126 -36.23 11.40 6.79
CA VAL A 126 -35.32 10.56 7.58
C VAL A 126 -35.90 9.18 7.91
N PRO A 127 -37.17 9.04 8.34
CA PRO A 127 -37.79 7.73 8.56
C PRO A 127 -37.87 6.86 7.31
N GLU A 128 -38.18 7.46 6.15
CA GLU A 128 -38.24 6.74 4.88
C GLU A 128 -36.85 6.23 4.48
N LEU A 129 -35.82 7.08 4.56
CA LEU A 129 -34.44 6.68 4.28
C LEU A 129 -33.97 5.59 5.25
N TRP A 130 -34.29 5.71 6.53
CA TRP A 130 -33.98 4.67 7.53
C TRP A 130 -34.62 3.32 7.18
N SER A 131 -35.88 3.31 6.73
CA SER A 131 -36.56 2.09 6.27
C SER A 131 -35.83 1.44 5.10
N HIS A 132 -35.35 2.23 4.13
CA HIS A 132 -34.59 1.71 2.99
C HIS A 132 -33.25 1.11 3.41
N VAL A 133 -32.51 1.76 4.31
CA VAL A 133 -31.25 1.24 4.85
C VAL A 133 -31.47 -0.10 5.53
N GLN A 134 -32.50 -0.21 6.38
CA GLN A 134 -32.83 -1.47 7.06
C GLN A 134 -33.14 -2.61 6.07
N LYS A 135 -33.89 -2.34 4.99
CA LYS A 135 -34.15 -3.34 3.94
C LYS A 135 -32.88 -3.79 3.23
N LEU A 136 -31.97 -2.85 2.93
CA LEU A 136 -30.69 -3.16 2.29
C LEU A 136 -29.80 -4.00 3.20
N GLU A 137 -29.74 -3.69 4.50
CA GLU A 137 -29.00 -4.48 5.48
C GLU A 137 -29.53 -5.93 5.56
N GLN A 138 -30.85 -6.09 5.62
CA GLN A 138 -31.47 -7.42 5.60
C GLN A 138 -31.18 -8.17 4.30
N ALA A 139 -31.29 -7.52 3.14
CA ALA A 139 -31.00 -8.13 1.85
C ALA A 139 -29.53 -8.56 1.75
N ARG A 140 -28.60 -7.73 2.22
CA ARG A 140 -27.17 -8.05 2.30
C ARG A 140 -26.94 -9.31 3.12
N GLU A 141 -27.49 -9.36 4.33
CA GLU A 141 -27.35 -10.50 5.23
C GLU A 141 -27.89 -11.81 4.59
N VAL A 142 -29.01 -11.74 3.87
CA VAL A 142 -29.55 -12.90 3.13
C VAL A 142 -28.61 -13.33 2.01
N ILE A 143 -28.05 -12.39 1.23
CA ILE A 143 -27.08 -12.68 0.16
C ILE A 143 -25.81 -13.29 0.76
N GLU A 144 -25.31 -12.77 1.88
CA GLU A 144 -24.12 -13.27 2.56
C GLU A 144 -24.32 -14.72 3.04
N ARG A 145 -25.46 -15.03 3.67
CA ARG A 145 -25.78 -16.40 4.06
C ARG A 145 -25.89 -17.33 2.86
N ARG A 146 -26.58 -16.92 1.79
CA ARG A 146 -26.73 -17.74 0.57
C ARG A 146 -25.39 -17.99 -0.12
N THR A 147 -24.55 -16.98 -0.22
CA THR A 147 -23.21 -17.12 -0.82
C THR A 147 -22.29 -17.98 0.04
N ALA A 148 -22.38 -17.91 1.37
CA ALA A 148 -21.66 -18.79 2.27
C ALA A 148 -22.10 -20.26 2.09
N GLU A 149 -23.40 -20.55 1.97
CA GLU A 149 -23.90 -21.90 1.72
C GLU A 149 -23.48 -22.43 0.34
N LEU A 150 -23.56 -21.62 -0.72
CA LEU A 150 -23.06 -22.01 -2.05
C LEU A 150 -21.55 -22.31 -2.03
N ARG A 151 -20.77 -21.51 -1.29
CA ARG A 151 -19.32 -21.77 -1.08
C ARG A 151 -19.10 -23.09 -0.34
N LYS A 152 -19.87 -23.41 0.70
CA LYS A 152 -19.80 -24.70 1.40
C LYS A 152 -20.14 -25.87 0.47
N HIS A 153 -21.24 -25.76 -0.29
CA HIS A 153 -21.61 -26.78 -1.28
C HIS A 153 -20.51 -26.98 -2.33
N THR A 154 -19.95 -25.90 -2.88
CA THR A 154 -18.85 -25.99 -3.85
C THR A 154 -17.59 -26.61 -3.25
N ARG A 155 -17.24 -26.27 -2.00
CA ARG A 155 -16.13 -26.89 -1.27
C ARG A 155 -16.37 -28.38 -1.04
N ASN A 156 -17.61 -28.77 -0.74
CA ASN A 156 -18.00 -30.17 -0.53
C ASN A 156 -17.99 -30.98 -1.85
N HIS A 157 -18.47 -30.43 -2.97
CA HIS A 157 -18.40 -31.08 -4.28
C HIS A 157 -16.97 -31.26 -4.78
N ARG A 158 -16.07 -30.30 -4.49
CA ARG A 158 -14.63 -30.48 -4.75
C ARG A 158 -14.03 -31.58 -3.89
N CYS A 159 -14.56 -31.84 -2.69
CA CYS A 159 -13.97 -32.79 -1.75
C CYS A 159 -14.12 -34.25 -2.19
N SER A 160 -15.25 -34.69 -2.75
CA SER A 160 -15.42 -36.10 -3.18
C SER A 160 -14.59 -36.46 -4.41
N PHE A 161 -14.61 -35.60 -5.43
CA PHE A 161 -13.84 -35.81 -6.66
C PHE A 161 -12.32 -35.63 -6.44
N PHE A 162 -11.89 -34.60 -5.69
CA PHE A 162 -10.46 -34.47 -5.34
C PHE A 162 -9.99 -35.53 -4.34
N LYS A 163 -10.83 -35.99 -3.40
CA LYS A 163 -10.48 -37.16 -2.57
C LYS A 163 -10.28 -38.41 -3.42
N PHE A 164 -11.14 -38.64 -4.41
CA PHE A 164 -10.97 -39.76 -5.35
C PHE A 164 -9.63 -39.68 -6.09
N ILE A 165 -9.28 -38.51 -6.62
CA ILE A 165 -7.99 -38.28 -7.31
C ILE A 165 -6.81 -38.48 -6.35
N ASN A 166 -6.88 -37.95 -5.13
CA ASN A 166 -5.79 -38.03 -4.14
C ASN A 166 -5.64 -39.42 -3.51
N ASN A 167 -6.70 -40.24 -3.50
CA ASN A 167 -6.67 -41.61 -3.01
C ASN A 167 -6.13 -42.60 -4.04
N LEU A 168 -5.81 -42.17 -5.26
CA LEU A 168 -5.11 -43.01 -6.23
C LEU A 168 -3.66 -43.24 -5.75
N PRO A 169 -3.19 -44.50 -5.64
CA PRO A 169 -1.83 -44.84 -5.20
C PRO A 169 -0.72 -44.27 -6.11
N GLY A 170 -0.35 -43.00 -5.94
CA GLY A 170 0.52 -42.25 -6.85
C GLY A 170 1.84 -42.95 -7.22
N GLY A 171 2.45 -43.71 -6.30
CA GLY A 171 3.74 -44.37 -6.56
C GLY A 171 3.69 -45.59 -7.48
N LYS A 172 2.59 -46.35 -7.51
CA LYS A 172 2.48 -47.58 -8.32
C LYS A 172 1.90 -47.31 -9.70
N TYR A 173 0.95 -46.39 -9.79
CA TYR A 173 0.37 -46.00 -11.07
C TYR A 173 1.35 -45.19 -11.91
N GLN A 174 2.20 -44.33 -11.33
CA GLN A 174 3.17 -43.55 -12.12
C GLN A 174 4.16 -44.42 -12.90
N ARG A 175 4.56 -45.59 -12.38
CA ARG A 175 5.47 -46.51 -13.09
C ARG A 175 4.74 -47.33 -14.16
N MET A 176 3.49 -47.75 -13.88
CA MET A 176 2.65 -48.49 -14.83
C MET A 176 2.15 -47.58 -15.98
N THR A 177 1.67 -46.38 -15.64
CA THR A 177 1.27 -45.37 -16.62
C THR A 177 2.48 -44.88 -17.39
N SER A 178 3.65 -44.65 -16.76
CA SER A 178 4.86 -44.26 -17.51
C SER A 178 5.26 -45.30 -18.56
N ALA A 179 5.31 -46.59 -18.22
CA ALA A 179 5.68 -47.64 -19.18
C ALA A 179 4.62 -47.82 -20.29
N TYR A 180 3.34 -47.82 -19.92
CA TYR A 180 2.24 -47.92 -20.88
C TYR A 180 2.16 -46.70 -21.79
N MET A 181 2.29 -45.49 -21.24
CA MET A 181 2.29 -44.23 -21.99
C MET A 181 3.55 -44.12 -22.85
N SER A 182 4.72 -44.58 -22.40
CA SER A 182 5.94 -44.64 -23.22
C SER A 182 5.77 -45.58 -24.42
N LYS A 183 5.11 -46.73 -24.23
CA LYS A 183 4.77 -47.65 -25.32
C LYS A 183 3.75 -47.03 -26.29
N ALA A 184 2.69 -46.39 -25.78
CA ALA A 184 1.69 -45.71 -26.60
C ALA A 184 2.29 -44.54 -27.39
N VAL A 185 3.11 -43.71 -26.73
CA VAL A 185 3.78 -42.55 -27.35
C VAL A 185 4.80 -43.00 -28.40
N SER A 186 5.57 -44.05 -28.14
CA SER A 186 6.51 -44.58 -29.14
C SER A 186 5.80 -45.24 -30.32
N GLN A 187 4.67 -45.91 -30.10
CA GLN A 187 3.82 -46.41 -31.18
C GLN A 187 3.24 -45.28 -32.02
N LEU A 188 2.67 -44.26 -31.38
CA LEU A 188 2.18 -43.06 -32.06
C LEU A 188 3.30 -42.39 -32.88
N ARG A 189 4.49 -42.22 -32.30
CA ARG A 189 5.63 -41.63 -33.00
C ARG A 189 6.07 -42.46 -34.23
N ARG A 190 6.01 -43.79 -34.14
CA ARG A 190 6.25 -44.69 -35.29
C ARG A 190 5.18 -44.54 -36.35
N SER A 191 3.90 -44.50 -35.97
CA SER A 191 2.79 -44.27 -36.89
C SER A 191 2.90 -42.92 -37.58
N PHE A 192 3.19 -41.84 -36.85
CA PHE A 192 3.42 -40.52 -37.41
C PHE A 192 4.63 -40.48 -38.34
N SER A 193 5.70 -41.22 -38.04
CA SER A 193 6.86 -41.32 -38.93
C SER A 193 6.53 -42.09 -40.22
N ALA A 194 5.70 -43.13 -40.14
CA ALA A 194 5.20 -43.84 -41.32
C ALA A 194 4.27 -42.95 -42.15
N ILE A 195 3.33 -42.27 -41.51
CA ILE A 195 2.44 -41.29 -42.16
C ILE A 195 3.28 -40.22 -42.84
N LYS A 196 4.26 -39.62 -42.16
CA LYS A 196 5.18 -38.64 -42.75
C LYS A 196 6.04 -39.23 -43.87
N LYS A 197 6.37 -40.51 -43.85
CA LYS A 197 7.10 -41.14 -44.97
C LYS A 197 6.20 -41.28 -46.20
N TYR A 198 4.95 -41.68 -46.03
CA TYR A 198 4.03 -41.97 -47.13
C TYR A 198 3.05 -40.83 -47.44
N HIS A 199 3.14 -39.68 -46.75
CA HIS A 199 2.20 -38.58 -46.93
C HIS A 199 2.18 -38.07 -48.37
N HIS A 200 3.34 -37.97 -49.03
CA HIS A 200 3.44 -37.60 -50.44
C HIS A 200 2.71 -38.59 -51.38
N GLN A 201 2.72 -39.89 -51.06
CA GLN A 201 2.00 -40.89 -51.84
C GLN A 201 0.49 -40.78 -51.63
N LEU A 202 0.06 -40.59 -50.38
CA LEU A 202 -1.35 -40.36 -50.07
C LEU A 202 -1.86 -39.05 -50.70
N GLN A 203 -1.05 -37.99 -50.64
CA GLN A 203 -1.33 -36.72 -51.33
C GLN A 203 -1.44 -36.93 -52.84
N GLY A 204 -0.54 -37.71 -53.45
CA GLY A 204 -0.62 -38.05 -54.87
C GLY A 204 -1.89 -38.83 -55.24
N LEU A 205 -2.29 -39.80 -54.41
CA LEU A 205 -3.53 -40.56 -54.61
C LEU A 205 -4.77 -39.67 -54.46
N ILE A 206 -4.81 -38.82 -53.44
CA ILE A 206 -5.92 -37.88 -53.22
C ILE A 206 -6.01 -36.90 -54.40
N ARG A 207 -4.89 -36.37 -54.88
CA ARG A 207 -4.84 -35.52 -56.08
C ARG A 207 -5.40 -36.26 -57.30
N GLN A 208 -4.96 -37.49 -57.54
CA GLN A 208 -5.43 -38.31 -58.67
C GLN A 208 -6.93 -38.56 -58.60
N GLU A 209 -7.48 -38.86 -57.43
CA GLU A 209 -8.93 -39.04 -57.26
C GLU A 209 -9.70 -37.71 -57.37
N MET A 210 -9.11 -36.60 -56.94
CA MET A 210 -9.70 -35.27 -57.10
C MET A 210 -9.77 -34.83 -58.57
N GLU A 211 -8.74 -35.13 -59.38
CA GLU A 211 -8.71 -34.86 -60.82
C GLU A 211 -9.75 -35.66 -61.61
N ARG A 212 -10.10 -36.86 -61.13
CA ARG A 212 -11.08 -37.74 -61.79
C ARG A 212 -12.53 -37.36 -61.54
N ASN A 213 -12.79 -36.48 -60.57
CA ASN A 213 -14.14 -36.05 -60.21
C ASN A 213 -14.37 -34.60 -60.64
N GLU A 214 -15.35 -34.38 -61.50
CA GLU A 214 -15.66 -33.08 -62.12
C GLU A 214 -15.83 -31.94 -61.09
N LEU A 215 -16.30 -32.26 -59.88
CA LEU A 215 -16.54 -31.28 -58.82
C LEU A 215 -15.28 -30.89 -58.04
N THR A 216 -14.28 -31.77 -57.96
CA THR A 216 -13.05 -31.57 -57.18
C THR A 216 -11.81 -31.32 -58.04
N ALA A 217 -11.92 -31.47 -59.36
CA ALA A 217 -10.82 -31.26 -60.29
C ALA A 217 -10.27 -29.83 -60.22
N VAL A 218 -11.14 -28.84 -59.99
CA VAL A 218 -10.76 -27.42 -59.82
C VAL A 218 -9.85 -27.20 -58.59
N LEU A 219 -9.93 -28.09 -57.58
CA LEU A 219 -9.13 -27.99 -56.38
C LEU A 219 -7.78 -28.70 -56.50
N ALA A 220 -7.54 -29.50 -57.55
CA ALA A 220 -6.35 -30.34 -57.72
C ALA A 220 -5.11 -29.57 -58.24
N ASP A 221 -4.93 -28.31 -57.84
CA ASP A 221 -3.81 -27.45 -58.26
C ASP A 221 -2.44 -27.90 -57.71
N GLU A 222 -1.35 -27.47 -58.35
CA GLU A 222 0.04 -27.87 -58.08
C GLU A 222 0.48 -27.74 -56.61
N GLU A 223 -0.12 -26.85 -55.82
CA GLU A 223 0.29 -26.53 -54.45
C GLU A 223 -0.72 -26.97 -53.36
N LEU A 224 -1.32 -28.15 -53.52
CA LEU A 224 -2.17 -28.74 -52.47
C LEU A 224 -1.32 -29.31 -51.32
N ILE A 225 -0.84 -28.43 -50.45
CA ILE A 225 -0.06 -28.78 -49.27
C ILE A 225 -1.00 -29.19 -48.13
N PHE A 226 -1.21 -30.49 -47.95
CA PHE A 226 -1.82 -30.99 -46.71
C PHE A 226 -0.76 -30.94 -45.58
N PHE A 227 -0.89 -29.97 -44.68
CA PHE A 227 -0.04 -29.89 -43.47
C PHE A 227 -0.42 -31.04 -42.51
N LEU A 228 0.50 -31.98 -42.28
CA LEU A 228 0.36 -33.11 -41.35
C LEU A 228 1.65 -33.32 -40.54
#